data_AF-A0A523V2B0-F1
#
_entry.id   AF-A0A523V2B0-F1
#
_cell.length_a   1.000
_cell.length_b   1.000
_cell.length_c   1.000
_cell.angle_alpha   90.00
_cell.angle_beta   90.00
_cell.angle_gamma   90.00
#
_symmetry.space_group_name_H-M   'P 1'
#
loop_
_entity.id
_entity.type
_entity.pdbx_description
1 polymer ?
#
loop_
_entity_poly.entity_id
_entity_poly.type
_entity_poly.pdbx_seq_one_letter_code
_entity_poly.pdbx_strand_id
1 'polypeptide(L)'
;MSSVLKDKSILLGITGSIAAYKAAEIVRLLKRRGASVYPVMTQAATHFIHPLTLTSLAAQEASLDLFEMKRGRMEHLSLAQLADLVLIAPVTANVMGKIAHGIADDLLTTTTMATKAPIILAPAMDEGMYENAVVQANIRELKSRGMHLIGPEEGELASGEVGKGRMSEPPKIVDYAERILQSRGDFAGKLFMVTAGPTREALDKV
;
A
#
# COMPACT_ATOMS: atom_id res chain seq x y z
N MET A 1 -8.21 10.65 20.79
CA MET A 1 -8.61 11.27 19.52
C MET A 1 -9.08 10.18 18.58
N SER A 2 -10.20 10.37 17.87
CA SER A 2 -10.67 9.39 16.88
C SER A 2 -9.65 9.31 15.74
N SER A 3 -9.25 8.11 15.33
CA SER A 3 -8.41 7.93 14.15
C SER A 3 -9.11 8.47 12.90
N VAL A 4 -8.35 9.03 11.96
CA VAL A 4 -8.86 9.48 10.65
C VAL A 4 -9.31 8.32 9.75
N LEU A 5 -8.88 7.10 10.08
CA LEU A 5 -9.33 5.88 9.41
C LEU A 5 -10.73 5.43 9.86
N LYS A 6 -11.28 6.03 10.92
CA LYS A 6 -12.61 5.65 11.38
C LYS A 6 -13.63 5.88 10.27
N ASP A 7 -14.44 4.86 10.00
CA ASP A 7 -15.49 4.85 8.98
C ASP A 7 -14.95 4.99 7.54
N LYS A 8 -13.64 4.80 7.33
CA LYS A 8 -13.02 4.77 6.00
C LYS A 8 -13.05 3.39 5.38
N SER A 9 -13.36 3.35 4.08
CA SER A 9 -13.31 2.14 3.27
C SER A 9 -11.94 2.00 2.62
N ILE A 10 -11.16 1.03 3.10
CA ILE A 10 -9.78 0.79 2.63
C ILE A 10 -9.79 -0.46 1.77
N LEU A 11 -9.48 -0.29 0.49
CA LEU A 11 -9.23 -1.43 -0.39
C LEU A 11 -7.80 -1.90 -0.18
N LEU A 12 -7.64 -3.11 0.35
CA LEU A 12 -6.33 -3.70 0.59
C LEU A 12 -6.00 -4.66 -0.55
N GLY A 13 -5.10 -4.26 -1.44
CA GLY A 13 -4.56 -5.09 -2.51
C GLY A 13 -3.42 -5.97 -2.02
N ILE A 14 -3.48 -7.28 -2.30
CA ILE A 14 -2.42 -8.25 -1.95
C ILE A 14 -1.93 -8.92 -3.23
N THR A 15 -0.61 -8.91 -3.42
CA THR A 15 0.05 -9.50 -4.60
C THR A 15 0.95 -10.68 -4.22
N GLY A 16 1.40 -11.45 -5.22
CA GLY A 16 2.18 -12.68 -5.04
C GLY A 16 3.61 -12.45 -4.55
N SER A 17 3.77 -12.15 -3.27
CA SER A 17 5.05 -12.01 -2.58
C SER A 17 5.02 -12.79 -1.28
N ILE A 18 6.16 -13.30 -0.82
CA ILE A 18 6.27 -13.95 0.49
C ILE A 18 5.80 -13.02 1.62
N ALA A 19 5.93 -11.70 1.46
CA ALA A 19 5.45 -10.73 2.43
C ALA A 19 3.91 -10.66 2.56
N ALA A 20 3.15 -11.41 1.75
CA ALA A 20 1.68 -11.40 1.76
C ALA A 20 1.09 -11.84 3.11
N TYR A 21 1.79 -12.67 3.90
CA TYR A 21 1.32 -13.03 5.24
C TYR A 21 1.18 -11.80 6.15
N LYS A 22 2.00 -10.75 5.94
CA LYS A 22 1.96 -9.51 6.72
C LYS A 22 0.67 -8.72 6.48
N ALA A 23 -0.06 -8.98 5.38
CA ALA A 23 -1.35 -8.36 5.11
C ALA A 23 -2.38 -8.66 6.22
N ALA A 24 -2.31 -9.83 6.85
CA ALA A 24 -3.18 -10.18 7.98
C ALA A 24 -3.03 -9.19 9.15
N GLU A 25 -1.81 -8.74 9.45
CA GLU A 25 -1.56 -7.75 10.48
C GLU A 25 -2.03 -6.35 10.06
N ILE A 26 -1.83 -5.98 8.79
CA ILE A 26 -2.35 -4.73 8.22
C ILE A 26 -3.88 -4.65 8.41
N VAL A 27 -4.61 -5.72 8.07
CA VAL A 27 -6.07 -5.78 8.28
C VAL A 27 -6.42 -5.54 9.75
N ARG A 28 -5.75 -6.22 10.68
CA ARG A 28 -6.01 -6.07 12.12
C ARG A 28 -5.75 -4.63 12.59
N LEU A 29 -4.66 -4.01 12.14
CA LEU A 29 -4.29 -2.64 12.50
C LEU A 29 -5.29 -1.62 11.95
N LEU A 30 -5.68 -1.73 10.68
CA LEU A 30 -6.68 -0.87 10.05
C LEU A 30 -8.03 -0.96 10.78
N LYS A 31 -8.50 -2.18 11.07
CA LYS A 31 -9.76 -2.40 11.81
C LYS A 31 -9.72 -1.85 13.23
N ARG A 32 -8.58 -2.00 13.94
CA ARG A 32 -8.40 -1.38 15.26
C ARG A 32 -8.52 0.15 15.22
N ARG A 33 -8.21 0.76 14.08
CA ARG A 33 -8.35 2.21 13.83
C ARG A 33 -9.74 2.59 13.29
N GLY A 34 -10.66 1.63 13.17
CA GLY A 34 -12.05 1.85 12.78
C GLY A 34 -12.31 1.85 11.27
N ALA A 35 -11.35 1.42 10.45
CA ALA A 35 -11.57 1.27 9.02
C ALA A 35 -12.32 -0.02 8.68
N SER A 36 -13.13 0.05 7.63
CA SER A 36 -13.65 -1.11 6.90
C SER A 36 -12.61 -1.52 5.86
N VAL A 37 -12.19 -2.78 5.88
CA VAL A 37 -11.14 -3.29 4.98
C VAL A 37 -11.75 -4.23 3.97
N TYR A 38 -11.48 -4.00 2.69
CA TYR A 38 -11.94 -4.80 1.56
C TYR A 38 -10.73 -5.47 0.90
N PRO A 39 -10.46 -6.76 1.20
CA PRO A 39 -9.31 -7.45 0.63
C PRO A 39 -9.54 -7.74 -0.85
N VAL A 40 -8.56 -7.41 -1.68
CA VAL A 40 -8.52 -7.74 -3.11
C VAL A 40 -7.19 -8.43 -3.39
N MET A 41 -7.25 -9.65 -3.90
CA MET A 41 -6.08 -10.50 -4.06
C MET A 41 -5.83 -10.80 -5.52
N THR A 42 -4.55 -10.83 -5.92
CA THR A 42 -4.21 -11.50 -7.19
C THR A 42 -4.22 -13.01 -6.98
N GLN A 43 -4.41 -13.77 -8.07
CA GLN A 43 -4.32 -15.25 -8.01
C GLN A 43 -2.99 -15.71 -7.38
N ALA A 44 -1.87 -15.06 -7.74
CA ALA A 44 -0.56 -15.37 -7.18
C ALA A 44 -0.45 -15.13 -5.66
N ALA A 45 -1.21 -14.20 -5.08
CA ALA A 45 -1.22 -13.97 -3.64
C ALA A 45 -1.78 -15.15 -2.86
N THR A 46 -2.72 -15.90 -3.46
CA THR A 46 -3.38 -17.04 -2.81
C THR A 46 -2.44 -18.20 -2.48
N HIS A 47 -1.28 -18.27 -3.16
CA HIS A 47 -0.23 -19.24 -2.86
C HIS A 47 0.54 -18.92 -1.57
N PHE A 48 0.51 -17.68 -1.09
CA PHE A 48 1.25 -17.24 0.10
C PHE A 48 0.35 -17.04 1.32
N ILE A 49 -0.90 -16.63 1.11
CA ILE A 49 -1.90 -16.50 2.16
C ILE A 49 -3.27 -16.89 1.60
N HIS A 50 -4.00 -17.76 2.30
CA HIS A 50 -5.31 -18.22 1.84
C HIS A 50 -6.37 -17.11 2.00
N PRO A 51 -7.25 -16.87 1.00
CA PRO A 51 -8.30 -15.84 1.06
C PRO A 51 -9.15 -15.89 2.32
N LEU A 52 -9.48 -17.09 2.81
CA LEU A 52 -10.24 -17.30 4.05
C LEU A 52 -9.66 -16.55 5.27
N THR A 53 -8.34 -16.45 5.37
CA THR A 53 -7.67 -15.74 6.48
C THR A 53 -8.01 -14.26 6.45
N LEU A 54 -7.89 -13.65 5.26
CA LEU A 54 -8.19 -12.24 5.07
C LEU A 54 -9.69 -11.98 5.21
N THR A 55 -10.53 -12.86 4.67
CA THR A 55 -11.99 -12.77 4.82
C THR A 55 -12.39 -12.74 6.31
N SER A 56 -11.84 -13.66 7.09
CA SER A 56 -12.15 -13.79 8.52
C SER A 56 -11.70 -12.56 9.31
N LEU A 57 -10.49 -12.05 9.04
CA LEU A 57 -9.96 -10.88 9.73
C LEU A 57 -10.69 -9.60 9.32
N ALA A 58 -10.97 -9.45 8.03
CA ALA A 58 -11.63 -8.26 7.46
C ALA A 58 -13.11 -8.21 7.84
N ALA A 59 -13.77 -9.36 8.03
CA ALA A 59 -15.22 -9.48 8.04
C ALA A 59 -15.86 -8.95 6.74
N GLN A 60 -15.12 -9.12 5.63
CA GLN A 60 -15.50 -8.80 4.25
C GLN A 60 -14.89 -9.89 3.37
N GLU A 61 -15.60 -10.33 2.35
CA GLU A 61 -15.09 -11.36 1.44
C GLU A 61 -13.87 -10.85 0.67
N ALA A 62 -12.82 -11.67 0.59
CA ALA A 62 -11.66 -11.38 -0.24
C ALA A 62 -11.98 -11.62 -1.72
N SER A 63 -11.91 -10.56 -2.53
CA SER A 63 -12.25 -10.60 -3.96
C SER A 63 -11.04 -11.01 -4.81
N LEU A 64 -11.29 -11.83 -5.83
CA LEU A 64 -10.23 -12.48 -6.64
C LEU A 64 -10.44 -12.36 -8.15
N ASP A 65 -11.70 -12.38 -8.60
CA ASP A 65 -12.04 -12.50 -10.02
C ASP A 65 -12.56 -11.17 -10.57
N LEU A 66 -11.99 -10.76 -11.70
CA LEU A 66 -12.33 -9.52 -12.39
C LEU A 66 -13.77 -9.54 -12.93
N PHE A 67 -14.23 -10.70 -13.35
CA PHE A 67 -15.53 -10.89 -14.01
C PHE A 67 -16.62 -11.31 -13.03
N GLU A 68 -16.31 -11.35 -11.73
CA GLU A 68 -17.29 -11.62 -10.70
C GLU A 68 -18.33 -10.48 -10.63
N MET A 69 -19.61 -10.87 -10.64
CA MET A 69 -20.72 -9.95 -10.51
C MET A 69 -21.37 -10.12 -9.14
N LYS A 70 -21.16 -9.14 -8.26
CA LYS A 70 -21.83 -9.10 -6.95
C LYS A 70 -23.00 -8.15 -6.99
N ARG A 71 -24.19 -8.66 -6.66
CA ARG A 71 -25.45 -7.88 -6.60
C ARG A 71 -25.74 -7.12 -7.91
N GLY A 72 -25.42 -7.72 -9.05
CA GLY A 72 -25.67 -7.15 -10.39
C GLY A 72 -24.76 -5.98 -10.77
N ARG A 73 -23.70 -5.69 -10.00
CA ARG A 73 -22.68 -4.69 -10.34
C ARG A 73 -21.35 -5.37 -10.62
N MET A 74 -20.61 -4.80 -11.57
CA MET A 74 -19.22 -5.17 -11.79
C MET A 74 -18.40 -4.83 -10.54
N GLU A 75 -17.71 -5.83 -10.00
CA GLU A 75 -17.03 -5.70 -8.71
C GLU A 75 -15.91 -4.65 -8.75
N HIS A 76 -15.12 -4.61 -9.82
CA HIS A 76 -14.03 -3.63 -9.99
C HIS A 76 -14.52 -2.17 -9.94
N LEU A 77 -15.68 -1.85 -10.53
CA LEU A 77 -16.26 -0.50 -10.45
C LEU A 77 -16.81 -0.20 -9.05
N SER A 78 -17.45 -1.19 -8.43
CA SER A 78 -18.06 -1.03 -7.11
C SER A 78 -16.99 -0.79 -6.05
N LEU A 79 -15.89 -1.56 -6.10
CA LEU A 79 -14.75 -1.41 -5.22
C LEU A 79 -14.01 -0.10 -5.46
N ALA A 80 -13.81 0.29 -6.73
CA ALA A 80 -13.14 1.55 -7.08
C ALA A 80 -13.89 2.79 -6.58
N GLN A 81 -15.22 2.77 -6.61
CA GLN A 81 -16.08 3.86 -6.10
C GLN A 81 -16.19 3.86 -4.58
N LEU A 82 -16.12 2.69 -3.95
CA LEU A 82 -16.22 2.51 -2.50
C LEU A 82 -14.97 2.99 -1.77
N ALA A 83 -13.79 2.81 -2.37
CA ALA A 83 -12.52 3.06 -1.71
C ALA A 83 -12.32 4.55 -1.37
N ASP A 84 -12.05 4.85 -0.10
CA ASP A 84 -11.44 6.11 0.34
C ASP A 84 -9.91 6.09 0.14
N LEU A 85 -9.32 4.89 0.12
CA LEU A 85 -7.89 4.63 -0.09
C LEU A 85 -7.71 3.26 -0.74
N VAL A 86 -6.81 3.18 -1.72
CA VAL A 86 -6.28 1.90 -2.21
C VAL A 86 -4.88 1.70 -1.64
N LEU A 87 -4.71 0.65 -0.84
CA LEU A 87 -3.42 0.26 -0.26
C LEU A 87 -3.01 -1.09 -0.84
N ILE A 88 -1.94 -1.15 -1.64
CA ILE A 88 -1.41 -2.40 -2.18
C ILE A 88 -0.17 -2.81 -1.39
N ALA A 89 -0.31 -3.82 -0.53
CA ALA A 89 0.70 -4.26 0.42
C ALA A 89 0.62 -5.77 0.69
N PRO A 90 1.57 -6.57 0.17
CA PRO A 90 2.70 -6.18 -0.69
C PRO A 90 2.28 -5.86 -2.12
N VAL A 91 3.05 -5.00 -2.80
CA VAL A 91 3.06 -4.89 -4.26
C VAL A 91 4.34 -5.47 -4.86
N THR A 92 4.21 -6.34 -5.85
CA THR A 92 5.33 -6.92 -6.62
C THR A 92 5.75 -6.03 -7.78
N ALA A 93 6.96 -6.27 -8.31
CA ALA A 93 7.44 -5.60 -9.53
C ALA A 93 6.47 -5.76 -10.71
N ASN A 94 5.87 -6.93 -10.86
CA ASN A 94 4.88 -7.23 -11.91
C ASN A 94 3.66 -6.29 -11.83
N VAL A 95 3.04 -6.20 -10.65
CA VAL A 95 1.84 -5.35 -10.48
C VAL A 95 2.20 -3.86 -10.60
N MET A 96 3.36 -3.43 -10.10
CA MET A 96 3.84 -2.05 -10.36
C MET A 96 4.02 -1.76 -11.84
N GLY A 97 4.61 -2.69 -12.61
CA GLY A 97 4.75 -2.56 -14.06
C GLY A 97 3.40 -2.46 -14.77
N LYS A 98 2.44 -3.31 -14.40
CA LYS A 98 1.08 -3.26 -14.95
C LYS A 98 0.42 -1.90 -14.70
N ILE A 99 0.44 -1.42 -13.46
CA ILE A 99 -0.15 -0.13 -13.08
C ILE A 99 0.56 1.04 -13.79
N ALA A 100 1.89 1.03 -13.87
CA ALA A 100 2.67 2.09 -14.52
C ALA A 100 2.32 2.23 -16.01
N HIS A 101 2.01 1.11 -16.67
CA HIS A 101 1.73 1.08 -18.11
C HIS A 101 0.24 0.92 -18.45
N GLY A 102 -0.67 1.05 -17.48
CA GLY A 102 -2.12 0.99 -17.72
C GLY A 102 -2.64 -0.40 -18.11
N ILE A 103 -1.94 -1.47 -17.72
CA ILE A 103 -2.39 -2.85 -17.93
C ILE A 103 -3.36 -3.20 -16.79
N ALA A 104 -4.62 -3.44 -17.16
CA ALA A 104 -5.73 -3.76 -16.27
C ALA A 104 -6.34 -5.12 -16.66
N ASP A 105 -5.62 -6.19 -16.34
CA ASP A 105 -5.92 -7.57 -16.77
C ASP A 105 -6.36 -8.47 -15.60
N ASP A 106 -6.36 -7.97 -14.37
CA ASP A 106 -6.90 -8.64 -13.19
C ASP A 106 -7.76 -7.68 -12.34
N LEU A 107 -8.48 -8.22 -11.35
CA LEU A 107 -9.38 -7.43 -10.49
C LEU A 107 -8.66 -6.27 -9.80
N LEU A 108 -7.46 -6.53 -9.25
CA LEU A 108 -6.70 -5.54 -8.50
C LEU A 108 -6.23 -4.39 -9.39
N THR A 109 -5.58 -4.71 -10.52
CA THR A 109 -5.06 -3.71 -11.46
C THR A 109 -6.19 -2.92 -12.10
N THR A 110 -7.29 -3.57 -12.48
CA THR A 110 -8.47 -2.88 -13.04
C THR A 110 -9.11 -1.95 -12.03
N THR A 111 -9.30 -2.39 -10.79
CA THR A 111 -9.85 -1.54 -9.72
C THR A 111 -8.94 -0.35 -9.42
N THR A 112 -7.62 -0.58 -9.44
CA THR A 112 -6.61 0.48 -9.25
C THR A 112 -6.65 1.52 -10.36
N MET A 113 -6.88 1.11 -11.61
CA MET A 113 -7.05 2.04 -12.74
C MET A 113 -8.38 2.80 -12.71
N ALA A 114 -9.44 2.21 -12.14
CA ALA A 114 -10.77 2.79 -12.10
C ALA A 114 -10.99 3.74 -10.91
N THR A 115 -10.17 3.67 -9.86
CA THR A 115 -10.38 4.48 -8.64
C THR A 115 -9.96 5.93 -8.81
N LYS A 116 -10.58 6.81 -8.02
CA LYS A 116 -10.15 8.20 -7.82
C LYS A 116 -9.50 8.41 -6.44
N ALA A 117 -9.48 7.37 -5.61
CA ALA A 117 -8.89 7.42 -4.29
C ALA A 117 -7.35 7.54 -4.38
N PRO A 118 -6.68 8.11 -3.36
CA PRO A 118 -5.24 8.00 -3.24
C PRO A 118 -4.80 6.53 -3.25
N ILE A 119 -3.66 6.27 -3.88
CA ILE A 119 -3.08 4.92 -4.00
C ILE A 119 -1.75 4.89 -3.24
N ILE A 120 -1.60 3.93 -2.32
CA ILE A 120 -0.37 3.64 -1.61
C ILE A 120 0.15 2.27 -2.06
N LEU A 121 1.44 2.21 -2.37
CA LEU A 121 2.16 1.03 -2.80
C LEU A 121 3.24 0.71 -1.77
N ALA A 122 3.22 -0.51 -1.22
CA ALA A 122 4.26 -1.03 -0.32
C ALA A 122 5.06 -2.13 -1.05
N PRO A 123 6.18 -1.79 -1.72
CA PRO A 123 6.90 -2.75 -2.55
C PRO A 123 7.53 -3.87 -1.71
N ALA A 124 7.54 -5.08 -2.27
CA ALA A 124 8.18 -6.24 -1.67
C ALA A 124 8.80 -7.13 -2.77
N MET A 125 10.12 -7.15 -2.86
CA MET A 125 10.88 -7.95 -3.83
C MET A 125 12.34 -8.11 -3.39
N ASP A 126 13.09 -8.94 -4.09
CA ASP A 126 14.54 -9.04 -3.88
C ASP A 126 15.27 -7.74 -4.29
N GLU A 127 16.44 -7.46 -3.73
CA GLU A 127 17.22 -6.24 -4.00
C GLU A 127 17.54 -6.10 -5.49
N GLY A 128 18.01 -7.16 -6.15
CA GLY A 128 18.33 -7.10 -7.57
C GLY A 128 17.12 -6.78 -8.45
N MET A 129 15.92 -7.21 -8.03
CA MET A 129 14.67 -6.81 -8.69
C MET A 129 14.32 -5.36 -8.42
N TYR A 130 14.50 -4.89 -7.18
CA TYR A 130 14.19 -3.52 -6.81
C TYR A 130 15.10 -2.53 -7.54
N GLU A 131 16.40 -2.80 -7.60
CA GLU A 131 17.40 -1.94 -8.26
C GLU A 131 17.33 -1.98 -9.79
N ASN A 132 16.62 -2.96 -10.36
CA ASN A 132 16.47 -3.09 -11.80
C ASN A 132 15.96 -1.79 -12.44
N ALA A 133 16.61 -1.37 -13.53
CA ALA A 133 16.30 -0.11 -14.22
C ALA A 133 14.83 0.02 -14.63
N VAL A 134 14.17 -1.09 -15.02
CA VAL A 134 12.74 -1.11 -15.38
C VAL A 134 11.87 -0.83 -14.17
N VAL A 135 12.14 -1.47 -13.03
CA VAL A 135 11.40 -1.25 -11.77
C VAL A 135 11.60 0.18 -11.28
N GLN A 136 12.82 0.69 -11.34
CA GLN A 136 13.12 2.08 -10.98
C GLN A 136 12.41 3.09 -11.89
N ALA A 137 12.32 2.81 -13.20
CA ALA A 137 11.54 3.63 -14.13
C ALA A 137 10.05 3.62 -13.78
N ASN A 138 9.48 2.44 -13.49
CA ASN A 138 8.09 2.31 -13.07
C ASN A 138 7.83 3.07 -11.77
N ILE A 139 8.72 2.97 -10.78
CA ILE A 139 8.59 3.71 -9.51
C ILE A 139 8.55 5.22 -9.75
N ARG A 140 9.44 5.74 -10.62
CA ARG A 140 9.43 7.18 -10.96
C ARG A 140 8.13 7.59 -11.64
N GLU A 141 7.66 6.80 -12.59
CA GLU A 141 6.41 7.05 -13.32
C GLU A 141 5.21 7.06 -12.36
N LEU A 142 5.07 6.02 -11.53
CA LEU A 142 3.98 5.89 -10.56
C LEU A 142 3.95 7.08 -9.58
N LYS A 143 5.12 7.50 -9.07
CA LYS A 143 5.24 8.69 -8.22
C LYS A 143 4.85 9.97 -8.95
N SER A 144 5.26 10.14 -10.21
CA SER A 144 4.91 11.32 -11.02
C SER A 144 3.40 11.45 -11.25
N ARG A 145 2.68 10.32 -11.24
CA ARG A 145 1.21 10.24 -11.34
C ARG A 145 0.50 10.42 -10.00
N GLY A 146 1.22 10.77 -8.94
CA GLY A 146 0.64 11.04 -7.61
C GLY A 146 0.44 9.80 -6.74
N MET A 147 0.92 8.63 -7.15
CA MET A 147 0.88 7.45 -6.28
C MET A 147 1.95 7.54 -5.19
N HIS A 148 1.60 7.07 -4.00
CA HIS A 148 2.46 7.14 -2.83
C HIS A 148 3.20 5.82 -2.64
N LEU A 149 4.52 5.88 -2.45
CA LEU A 149 5.34 4.70 -2.16
C LEU A 149 5.77 4.70 -0.69
N ILE A 150 5.67 3.54 -0.03
CA ILE A 150 6.25 3.31 1.31
C ILE A 150 7.20 2.12 1.29
N GLY A 151 8.44 2.36 1.69
CA GLY A 151 9.53 1.38 1.57
C GLY A 151 10.00 1.20 0.13
N PRO A 152 10.60 0.03 -0.19
CA PRO A 152 10.97 -1.03 0.73
C PRO A 152 12.06 -0.58 1.73
N GLU A 153 12.21 -1.35 2.80
CA GLU A 153 13.27 -1.19 3.80
C GLU A 153 14.44 -2.15 3.49
N GLU A 154 15.57 -1.86 4.13
CA GLU A 154 16.71 -2.76 4.17
C GLU A 154 16.49 -3.87 5.24
N GLY A 155 17.01 -5.05 4.98
CA GLY A 155 16.99 -6.18 5.91
C GLY A 155 17.17 -7.52 5.22
N GLU A 156 17.02 -8.59 5.97
CA GLU A 156 17.08 -9.96 5.43
C GLU A 156 15.97 -10.20 4.40
N LEU A 157 16.38 -10.73 3.24
CA LEU A 157 15.53 -11.08 2.11
C LEU A 157 15.33 -12.59 2.02
N ALA A 158 14.38 -13.02 1.20
CA ALA A 158 14.09 -14.45 1.01
C ALA A 158 15.26 -15.23 0.36
N SER A 159 16.16 -14.52 -0.32
CA SER A 159 17.42 -15.06 -0.86
C SER A 159 18.43 -15.45 0.22
N GLY A 160 18.24 -14.98 1.46
CA GLY A 160 19.22 -15.08 2.54
C GLY A 160 20.23 -13.93 2.58
N GLU A 161 20.16 -13.02 1.61
CA GLU A 161 20.99 -11.81 1.56
C GLU A 161 20.36 -10.68 2.39
N VAL A 162 21.18 -9.70 2.77
CA VAL A 162 20.72 -8.45 3.39
C VAL A 162 20.75 -7.38 2.31
N GLY A 163 19.60 -6.77 2.04
CA GLY A 163 19.50 -5.77 0.99
C GLY A 163 18.19 -4.99 1.03
N LYS A 164 18.05 -4.05 0.10
CA LYS A 164 16.89 -3.16 -0.01
C LYS A 164 15.79 -3.78 -0.87
N GLY A 165 14.76 -4.28 -0.22
CA GLY A 165 13.66 -4.98 -0.91
C GLY A 165 12.53 -5.48 0.00
N ARG A 166 12.79 -5.50 1.31
CA ARG A 166 11.83 -5.96 2.32
C ARG A 166 10.68 -4.97 2.46
N MET A 167 9.44 -5.47 2.42
CA MET A 167 8.26 -4.64 2.67
C MET A 167 8.35 -3.95 4.04
N SER A 168 8.00 -2.66 4.11
CA SER A 168 7.87 -1.94 5.37
C SER A 168 6.95 -2.68 6.36
N GLU A 169 7.23 -2.55 7.65
CA GLU A 169 6.44 -3.25 8.66
C GLU A 169 4.99 -2.74 8.72
N PRO A 170 4.00 -3.61 9.00
CA PRO A 170 2.57 -3.26 9.00
C PRO A 170 2.22 -2.00 9.79
N PRO A 171 2.76 -1.75 11.01
CA PRO A 171 2.47 -0.51 11.73
C PRO A 171 2.88 0.74 10.94
N LYS A 172 4.06 0.72 10.30
CA LYS A 172 4.59 1.86 9.50
C LYS A 172 3.70 2.11 8.26
N ILE A 173 3.21 1.05 7.63
CA ILE A 173 2.28 1.14 6.49
C ILE A 173 0.96 1.78 6.92
N VAL A 174 0.37 1.35 8.04
CA VAL A 174 -0.91 1.87 8.51
C VAL A 174 -0.78 3.32 9.00
N ASP A 175 0.33 3.68 9.64
CA ASP A 175 0.65 5.09 10.00
C ASP A 175 0.78 5.97 8.76
N TYR A 176 1.39 5.45 7.70
CA TYR A 176 1.51 6.18 6.44
C TYR A 176 0.16 6.36 5.75
N ALA A 177 -0.70 5.33 5.77
CA ALA A 177 -2.08 5.44 5.29
C ALA A 177 -2.88 6.52 6.02
N GLU A 178 -2.74 6.63 7.34
CA GLU A 178 -3.33 7.72 8.11
C GLU A 178 -2.84 9.09 7.67
N ARG A 179 -1.52 9.25 7.46
CA ARG A 179 -0.94 10.53 7.03
C ARG A 179 -1.43 10.96 5.66
N ILE A 180 -1.56 10.03 4.71
CA ILE A 180 -2.08 10.34 3.37
C ILE A 180 -3.53 10.81 3.44
N LEU A 181 -4.38 10.14 4.23
CA LEU A 181 -5.79 10.53 4.38
C LEU A 181 -5.98 11.79 5.26
N GLN A 182 -5.03 12.09 6.14
CA GLN A 182 -5.00 13.34 6.93
C GLN A 182 -4.56 14.53 6.10
N SER A 183 -3.77 14.32 5.05
CA SER A 183 -3.23 15.39 4.23
C SER A 183 -4.36 16.12 3.50
N ARG A 184 -4.74 17.29 4.01
CA ARG A 184 -5.72 18.17 3.38
C ARG A 184 -5.15 18.96 2.20
N GLY A 185 -3.85 18.83 1.94
CA GLY A 185 -3.17 19.66 0.95
C GLY A 185 -3.05 21.13 1.35
N ASP A 186 -3.37 21.48 2.61
CA ASP A 186 -3.41 22.85 3.14
C ASP A 186 -2.10 23.64 2.91
N PHE A 187 -0.99 22.93 2.76
CA PHE A 187 0.35 23.49 2.58
C PHE A 187 0.99 23.18 1.22
N ALA A 188 0.20 22.73 0.23
CA ALA A 188 0.71 22.50 -1.13
C ALA A 188 1.35 23.78 -1.70
N GLY A 189 2.58 23.67 -2.20
CA GLY A 189 3.34 24.79 -2.77
C GLY A 189 3.94 25.76 -1.75
N LYS A 190 3.92 25.42 -0.45
CA LYS A 190 4.57 26.22 0.59
C LYS A 190 5.95 25.64 0.94
N LEU A 191 6.94 26.52 1.07
CA LEU A 191 8.29 26.17 1.55
C LEU A 191 8.39 26.52 3.04
N PHE A 192 8.82 25.56 3.86
CA PHE A 192 9.03 25.75 5.28
C PHE A 192 10.52 25.56 5.62
N MET A 193 11.06 26.48 6.40
CA MET A 193 12.34 26.30 7.07
C MET A 193 12.05 26.01 8.54
N VAL A 194 12.49 24.84 9.03
CA VAL A 194 12.27 24.40 10.41
C VAL A 194 13.62 24.30 11.10
N THR A 195 13.83 25.10 12.14
CA THR A 195 14.92 24.94 13.11
C THR A 195 14.34 24.33 14.38
N ALA A 196 14.88 23.21 14.84
CA ALA A 196 14.40 22.53 16.03
C ALA A 196 15.59 22.10 16.91
N GLY A 197 15.38 22.14 18.22
CA GLY A 197 16.43 21.91 19.22
C GLY A 197 16.83 23.20 19.94
N PRO A 198 17.42 23.09 21.13
CA PRO A 198 17.85 24.25 21.90
C PRO A 198 19.13 24.86 21.32
N THR A 199 19.28 26.17 21.44
CA THR A 199 20.56 26.84 21.22
C THR A 199 21.49 26.54 22.41
N ARG A 200 22.73 26.14 22.13
CA ARG A 200 23.80 26.02 23.13
C ARG A 200 24.95 26.92 22.70
N GLU A 201 25.24 27.95 23.49
CA GLU A 201 26.43 28.77 23.31
C GLU A 201 27.41 28.50 24.46
N ALA A 202 28.65 28.17 24.09
CA ALA A 202 29.71 27.88 25.04
C ALA A 202 30.40 29.19 25.46
N LEU A 203 30.42 29.49 26.77
CA LEU A 203 31.16 30.63 27.33
C LEU A 203 32.62 30.27 27.60
N ASP A 204 32.87 29.01 27.96
CA ASP A 204 34.20 28.42 28.08
C ASP A 204 34.17 26.96 27.59
N LYS A 205 35.20 26.16 27.91
CA LYS A 205 35.30 24.77 27.44
C LYS A 205 34.30 23.82 28.12
N VAL A 206 33.55 24.28 29.12
CA VAL A 206 32.59 23.49 29.93
C VAL A 206 31.15 23.92 29.66
#